data_AF-A0A359F695-F1
#
_entry.id   AF-A0A359F695-F1
#
_cell.length_a   1.000
_cell.length_b   1.000
_cell.length_c   1.000
_cell.angle_alpha   90.00
_cell.angle_beta   90.00
_cell.angle_gamma   90.00
#
_symmetry.space_group_name_H-M   'P 1'
#
loop_
_entity.id
_entity.type
_entity.pdbx_description
1 polymer ?
#
loop_
_entity_poly.entity_id
_entity_poly.type
_entity_poly.pdbx_seq_one_letter_code
_entity_poly.pdbx_strand_id
1 'polypeptide(L)' 'MSGHNDNDNAEPVTVQFSAGVGIGTQVAGIRQFLGVPYAAPPVGSLRFAPPQ' A
#
# COMPACT_ATOMS: atom_id res chain seq x y z
N MET A 1 -11.67 32.10 -15.68
CA MET A 1 -10.65 31.11 -16.09
C MET A 1 -10.42 30.19 -14.90
N SER A 2 -11.24 29.14 -14.77
CA SER A 2 -11.07 28.16 -13.71
C SER A 2 -10.04 27.14 -14.17
N GLY A 3 -8.86 27.13 -13.56
CA GLY A 3 -7.86 26.09 -13.73
C GLY A 3 -8.36 24.82 -13.04
N HIS A 4 -8.94 23.91 -13.80
CA HIS A 4 -9.05 22.51 -13.40
C HIS A 4 -7.64 21.94 -13.50
N ASN A 5 -6.95 21.78 -12.37
CA ASN A 5 -5.60 21.24 -12.34
C ASN A 5 -5.69 19.73 -12.65
N ASP A 6 -5.05 19.29 -13.73
CA ASP A 6 -4.95 17.89 -14.19
C ASP A 6 -4.11 16.98 -13.24
N ASN A 7 -4.07 17.31 -11.95
CA ASN A 7 -3.27 16.61 -10.94
C ASN A 7 -3.95 15.33 -10.41
N ASP A 8 -4.85 14.73 -11.19
CA ASP A 8 -5.40 13.40 -10.92
C ASP A 8 -4.40 12.28 -11.27
N ASN A 9 -3.15 12.64 -11.59
CA ASN A 9 -2.08 11.67 -11.79
C ASN A 9 -1.70 10.99 -10.47
N ALA A 10 -1.39 9.70 -10.55
CA ALA A 10 -1.04 8.89 -9.40
C ALA A 10 0.40 9.19 -8.97
N GLU A 11 0.56 10.10 -8.00
CA GLU A 11 1.87 10.49 -7.48
C GLU A 11 2.45 9.39 -6.58
N PRO A 12 3.72 8.98 -6.76
CA PRO A 12 4.33 7.97 -5.90
C PRO A 12 4.55 8.48 -4.47
N VAL A 13 4.20 7.68 -3.47
CA VAL A 13 4.40 7.98 -2.05
C VAL A 13 5.16 6.85 -1.37
N THR A 14 6.25 7.19 -0.66
CA THR A 14 7.04 6.23 0.13
C THR A 14 6.73 6.34 1.62
N VAL A 15 6.55 5.20 2.29
CA VAL A 15 6.31 5.12 3.74
C VAL A 15 7.15 4.01 4.38
N GLN A 16 7.52 4.18 5.65
CA GLN A 16 8.23 3.18 6.46
C GLN A 16 7.25 2.42 7.35
N PHE A 17 7.37 1.10 7.41
CA PHE A 17 6.65 0.22 8.35
C PHE A 17 7.60 -0.82 8.97
N SER A 18 7.17 -1.48 10.04
CA SER A 18 8.00 -2.46 10.78
C SER A 18 8.53 -3.59 9.90
N ALA A 19 7.80 -3.94 8.83
CA ALA A 19 8.19 -4.96 7.86
C ALA A 19 9.07 -4.44 6.71
N GLY A 20 9.34 -3.14 6.61
CA GLY A 20 10.17 -2.53 5.56
C GLY A 20 9.58 -1.25 4.96
N VAL A 21 9.93 -0.98 3.70
CA VAL A 21 9.49 0.22 2.97
C VAL A 21 8.36 -0.12 2.02
N GLY A 22 7.32 0.72 2.00
CA GLY A 22 6.21 0.63 1.04
C GLY A 22 6.20 1.79 0.08
N ILE A 23 5.81 1.50 -1.16
CA ILE A 23 5.54 2.48 -2.18
C ILE A 23 4.06 2.36 -2.54
N GLY A 24 3.34 3.46 -2.45
CA GLY A 24 1.94 3.59 -2.83
C GLY A 24 1.74 4.74 -3.79
N THR A 25 0.48 5.07 -4.06
CA THR A 25 0.09 6.18 -4.92
C THR A 25 -0.78 7.18 -4.17
N GLN A 26 -0.75 8.44 -4.60
CA GLN A 26 -1.67 9.48 -4.16
C GLN A 26 -2.48 9.99 -5.34
N VAL A 27 -3.80 9.97 -5.22
CA VAL A 27 -4.75 10.49 -6.23
C VAL A 27 -5.82 11.30 -5.50
N ALA A 28 -6.09 12.52 -5.97
CA ALA A 28 -7.10 13.42 -5.38
C ALA A 28 -6.98 13.56 -3.83
N GLY A 29 -5.75 13.61 -3.31
CA GLY A 29 -5.47 13.72 -1.87
C GLY A 29 -5.56 12.41 -1.09
N ILE A 30 -6.04 11.32 -1.67
CA ILE A 30 -6.13 9.99 -1.05
C ILE A 30 -4.86 9.20 -1.32
N ARG A 31 -4.27 8.59 -0.28
CA ARG A 31 -3.09 7.71 -0.40
C ARG A 31 -3.50 6.24 -0.34
N GLN A 32 -3.00 5.43 -1.27
CA GLN A 32 -3.34 4.01 -1.39
C GLN A 32 -2.08 3.15 -1.37
N PHE A 33 -2.08 2.12 -0.53
CA PHE A 33 -1.02 1.12 -0.42
C PHE A 33 -1.66 -0.27 -0.51
N LEU A 34 -1.49 -0.95 -1.65
CA LEU A 34 -2.17 -2.21 -1.95
C LEU A 34 -1.21 -3.39 -1.80
N GLY A 35 -1.72 -4.54 -1.36
CA GLY A 35 -0.94 -5.77 -1.25
C GLY A 35 0.09 -5.78 -0.11
N VAL A 36 -0.04 -4.91 0.88
CA VAL A 36 0.86 -4.89 2.05
C VAL A 36 0.64 -6.18 2.86
N PRO A 37 1.66 -7.04 3.03
CA PRO A 37 1.53 -8.26 3.80
C PRO A 37 1.38 -7.93 5.29
N TYR A 38 0.46 -8.64 5.96
CA TYR A 38 0.19 -8.48 7.39
C TYR A 38 0.51 -9.73 8.22
N ALA A 39 0.76 -10.86 7.54
CA ALA A 39 1.14 -12.13 8.13
C ALA A 39 1.96 -12.93 7.12
N ALA A 40 2.68 -13.95 7.59
CA ALA A 40 3.34 -14.93 6.73
C ALA A 40 2.31 -15.73 5.90
N PRO A 41 2.64 -16.15 4.66
CA PRO A 41 1.75 -16.97 3.84
C PRO A 41 1.31 -18.26 4.56
N PRO A 42 0.00 -18.58 4.67
CA PRO A 42 -0.50 -19.70 5.47
C PRO A 42 -0.41 -21.05 4.72
N VAL A 43 0.79 -21.38 4.27
CA VAL A 43 1.09 -22.57 3.46
C VAL A 43 2.04 -23.53 4.20
N GLY A 44 2.12 -24.79 3.74
CA GLY A 44 2.99 -25.80 4.35
C GLY A 44 2.61 -26.07 5.82
N SER A 45 3.60 -25.99 6.71
CA SER A 45 3.39 -26.17 8.17
C SER A 45 2.54 -25.08 8.81
N LEU A 46 2.36 -23.93 8.15
CA LEU A 46 1.51 -22.84 8.64
C LEU A 46 0.03 -23.05 8.27
N ARG A 47 -0.30 -24.09 7.50
CA ARG A 47 -1.70 -24.38 7.17
C ARG A 47 -2.46 -24.72 8.46
N PHE A 48 -3.57 -24.02 8.71
CA PHE A 48 -4.39 -24.11 9.92
C PHE A 48 -3.73 -23.62 11.22
N ALA A 49 -2.54 -23.04 11.17
CA ALA A 49 -1.93 -22.38 12.32
C ALA A 49 -2.47 -20.94 12.49
N PRO A 50 -2.36 -20.33 13.68
CA PRO A 50 -2.56 -18.89 13.85
C PRO A 50 -1.61 -18.09 12.94
N PRO A 51 -2.01 -16.89 12.48
CA PRO A 51 -1.14 -16.03 11.68
C PRO A 51 0.17 -15.75 12.41
N GLN A 52 1.27 -15.67 11.66
CA GLN A 52 2.62 -15.32 12.13
C GLN A 52 3.03 -13.99 11.53
#